data_AF-A0A352RUE4-F1
#
_entry.id   AF-A0A352RUE4-F1
#
_cell.length_a   1.000
_cell.length_b   1.000
_cell.length_c   1.000
_cell.angle_alpha   90.00
_cell.angle_beta   90.00
_cell.angle_gamma   90.00
#
_symmetry.space_group_name_H-M   'P 1'
#
loop_
_entity.id
_entity.type
_entity.pdbx_description
1 polymer ?
#
loop_
_entity_poly.entity_id
_entity_poly.type
_entity_poly.pdbx_seq_one_letter_code
_entity_poly.pdbx_strand_id
1 'polypeptide(L)'
;MKNSRFRASVVTLVSAAVLSQFGAAYAQDARKDATGATKAANQKLLSELPFSDRSDFDDAHRGFVAPLPNALIKGPSGNPIWNPNQYAFIKEGSQAPGTVNPSLWRQAQLINISGLFQVTDGIYQVRNQDLSNMTIIEGKEGITVVDPLVSEETAKVAIDLYYANRGRKPVKAVIYTHSHVDHYGGVRGVISQDDVSSGKV
;
A
#
# COMPACT_ATOMS: atom_id res chain seq x y z
N MET A 1 -48.09 78.28 14.84
CA MET A 1 -47.34 78.41 13.58
C MET A 1 -45.98 77.74 13.75
N LYS A 2 -45.72 76.74 12.90
CA LYS A 2 -44.42 76.25 12.39
C LYS A 2 -43.20 76.12 13.32
N ASN A 3 -42.67 74.89 13.31
CA ASN A 3 -41.24 74.51 13.29
C ASN A 3 -40.49 74.56 14.63
N SER A 4 -39.62 73.62 15.01
CA SER A 4 -39.03 72.48 14.32
C SER A 4 -38.06 71.75 15.27
N ARG A 5 -37.69 70.51 14.90
CA ARG A 5 -36.47 69.73 15.23
C ARG A 5 -36.66 68.52 16.13
N PHE A 6 -37.05 67.43 15.47
CA PHE A 6 -36.69 66.05 15.80
C PHE A 6 -35.19 65.93 16.08
N ARG A 7 -34.83 65.35 17.23
CA ARG A 7 -33.48 64.80 17.48
C ARG A 7 -33.58 63.28 17.37
N ALA A 8 -32.90 62.71 16.38
CA ALA A 8 -32.71 61.28 16.26
C ALA A 8 -31.63 60.83 17.27
N SER A 9 -32.01 60.00 18.24
CA SER A 9 -31.06 59.30 19.11
C SER A 9 -30.55 58.07 18.38
N VAL A 10 -29.27 58.06 18.02
CA VAL A 10 -28.56 56.88 17.54
C VAL A 10 -28.22 56.02 18.77
N VAL A 11 -28.88 54.87 18.90
CA VAL A 11 -28.50 53.83 19.86
C VAL A 11 -27.43 52.97 19.19
N THR A 12 -26.18 53.12 19.62
CA THR A 12 -25.07 52.28 19.17
C THR A 12 -25.14 50.93 19.89
N LEU A 13 -25.66 49.90 19.20
CA LEU A 13 -25.55 48.51 19.63
C LEU A 13 -24.12 48.01 19.37
N VAL A 14 -23.33 47.85 20.42
CA VAL A 14 -22.03 47.18 20.36
C VAL A 14 -22.29 45.67 20.41
N SER A 15 -22.32 45.01 19.26
CA SER A 15 -22.30 43.55 19.17
C SER A 15 -20.86 43.07 19.39
N ALA A 16 -20.57 42.54 20.58
CA ALA A 16 -19.32 41.84 20.84
C ALA A 16 -19.34 40.48 20.12
N ALA A 17 -18.65 40.40 18.98
CA ALA A 17 -18.38 39.14 18.31
C ALA A 17 -17.29 38.38 19.08
N VAL A 18 -17.68 37.37 19.85
CA VAL A 18 -16.74 36.39 20.41
C VAL A 18 -16.32 35.47 19.27
N LEU A 19 -15.14 35.71 18.70
CA LEU A 19 -14.50 34.75 17.81
C LEU A 19 -14.01 33.56 18.65
N SER A 20 -14.75 32.45 18.59
CA SER A 20 -14.29 31.16 19.07
C SER A 20 -13.13 30.68 18.20
N GLN A 21 -11.89 30.92 18.64
CA GLN A 21 -10.71 30.31 18.05
C GLN A 21 -10.69 28.82 18.40
N PHE A 22 -11.28 27.98 17.54
CA PHE A 22 -10.99 26.55 17.54
C PHE A 22 -9.62 26.34 16.90
N GLY A 23 -8.56 26.52 17.69
CA GLY A 23 -7.24 26.02 17.32
C GLY A 23 -7.29 24.50 17.31
N ALA A 24 -7.22 23.90 16.12
CA ALA A 24 -6.94 22.47 16.00
C ALA A 24 -5.60 22.22 16.71
N ALA A 25 -5.64 21.56 17.86
CA ALA A 25 -4.45 21.09 18.53
C ALA A 25 -3.81 20.01 17.64
N TYR A 26 -2.90 20.42 16.77
CA TYR A 26 -1.97 19.50 16.14
C TYR A 26 -1.19 18.85 17.28
N ALA A 27 -1.41 17.56 17.52
CA ALA A 27 -0.56 16.79 18.40
C ALA A 27 0.88 16.98 17.92
N GLN A 28 1.71 17.64 18.74
CA GLN A 28 3.12 17.80 18.43
C GLN A 28 3.72 16.41 18.26
N ASP A 29 4.36 16.18 17.11
CA ASP A 29 5.09 14.95 16.87
C ASP A 29 6.19 14.81 17.92
N ALA A 30 6.01 13.87 18.84
CA ALA A 30 6.93 13.67 19.97
C ALA A 30 8.27 13.03 19.53
N ARG A 31 8.36 12.53 18.29
CA ARG A 31 9.58 11.94 17.73
C ARG A 31 10.69 12.99 17.65
N LYS A 32 11.91 12.55 17.91
CA LYS A 32 13.11 13.41 17.90
C LYS A 32 13.84 13.25 16.57
N ASP A 33 14.57 14.28 16.17
CA ASP A 33 15.46 14.19 15.02
C ASP A 33 16.63 13.22 15.27
N ALA A 34 17.22 12.72 14.19
CA ALA A 34 18.45 11.94 14.27
C ALA A 34 19.58 12.76 14.89
N THR A 35 20.23 12.19 15.91
CA THR A 35 21.42 12.79 16.54
C THR A 35 22.58 12.90 15.55
N GLY A 36 23.60 13.70 15.89
CA GLY A 36 24.83 13.76 15.10
C GLY A 36 25.49 12.37 14.93
N ALA A 37 25.51 11.56 15.99
CA ALA A 37 26.05 10.21 15.96
C ALA A 37 25.26 9.28 15.01
N THR A 38 23.92 9.34 15.05
CA THR A 38 23.06 8.56 14.14
C THR A 38 23.27 8.96 12.68
N LYS A 39 23.35 10.26 12.39
CA LYS A 39 23.60 10.76 11.02
C LYS A 39 24.97 10.29 10.50
N ALA A 40 26.01 10.36 11.34
CA ALA A 40 27.34 9.89 10.98
C ALA A 40 27.37 8.38 10.70
N ALA A 41 26.68 7.57 11.52
CA ALA A 41 26.55 6.12 11.30
C ALA A 41 25.84 5.80 9.97
N ASN A 42 24.76 6.52 9.64
CA ASN A 42 24.06 6.36 8.37
C ASN A 42 24.93 6.80 7.18
N GLN A 43 25.63 7.92 7.28
CA GLN A 43 26.52 8.42 6.21
C GLN A 43 27.66 7.45 5.90
N LYS A 44 28.24 6.81 6.92
CA LYS A 44 29.32 5.82 6.76
C LYS A 44 28.91 4.67 5.83
N LEU A 45 27.66 4.20 5.90
CA LEU A 45 27.16 3.14 5.04
C LEU A 45 27.13 3.51 3.56
N LEU A 46 26.94 4.79 3.21
CA LEU A 46 26.93 5.26 1.82
C LEU A 46 28.26 5.05 1.11
N SER A 47 29.37 5.01 1.86
CA SER A 47 30.70 4.70 1.33
C SER A 47 31.10 3.21 1.45
N GLU A 48 30.37 2.42 2.23
CA GLU A 48 30.71 1.00 2.49
C GLU A 48 29.93 0.02 1.61
N LEU A 49 28.76 0.42 1.13
CA LEU A 49 27.87 -0.43 0.33
C LEU A 49 27.78 0.08 -1.12
N PRO A 50 27.56 -0.81 -2.10
CA PRO A 50 27.54 -0.46 -3.52
C PRO A 50 26.21 0.19 -3.94
N PHE A 51 25.89 1.39 -3.44
CA PHE A 51 24.64 2.10 -3.77
C PHE A 51 24.50 2.50 -5.24
N SER A 52 25.60 2.51 -5.99
CA SER A 52 25.59 2.71 -7.44
C SER A 52 25.05 1.51 -8.21
N ASP A 53 25.02 0.32 -7.59
CA ASP A 53 24.41 -0.87 -8.20
C ASP A 53 22.89 -0.77 -8.14
N ARG A 54 22.29 -0.71 -9.32
CA ARG A 54 20.86 -0.52 -9.55
C ARG A 54 20.19 -1.77 -10.13
N SER A 55 20.92 -2.88 -10.28
CA SER A 55 20.40 -4.14 -10.84
C SER A 55 19.12 -4.62 -10.18
N ASP A 56 19.03 -4.55 -8.85
CA ASP A 56 17.79 -4.91 -8.12
C ASP A 56 16.56 -4.11 -8.56
N PHE A 57 16.73 -2.84 -8.94
CA PHE A 57 15.62 -2.01 -9.43
C PHE A 57 15.21 -2.46 -10.84
N ASP A 58 16.18 -2.74 -11.70
CA ASP A 58 15.92 -3.27 -13.05
C ASP A 58 15.18 -4.61 -12.98
N ASP A 59 15.60 -5.50 -12.07
CA ASP A 59 14.97 -6.79 -11.83
C ASP A 59 13.58 -6.62 -11.22
N ALA A 60 13.40 -5.71 -10.26
CA ALA A 60 12.10 -5.46 -9.63
C ALA A 60 11.06 -4.82 -10.58
N HIS A 61 11.48 -4.11 -11.63
CA HIS A 61 10.58 -3.55 -12.65
C HIS A 61 10.33 -4.49 -13.82
N ARG A 62 11.18 -5.52 -14.00
CA ARG A 62 11.10 -6.42 -15.14
C ARG A 62 9.74 -7.12 -15.21
N GLY A 63 9.16 -7.13 -16.41
CA GLY A 63 7.92 -7.84 -16.69
C GLY A 63 6.67 -7.18 -16.13
N PHE A 64 6.72 -5.90 -15.71
CA PHE A 64 5.53 -5.17 -15.28
C PHE A 64 4.38 -5.25 -16.31
N VAL A 65 3.18 -5.59 -15.84
CA VAL A 65 1.96 -5.71 -16.67
C VAL A 65 0.93 -4.64 -16.29
N ALA A 66 0.60 -4.54 -15.00
CA ALA A 66 -0.44 -3.62 -14.53
C ALA A 66 -0.20 -3.20 -13.07
N PRO A 67 -0.53 -1.96 -12.67
CA PRO A 67 -0.42 -1.52 -11.29
C PRO A 67 -1.51 -2.14 -10.41
N LEU A 68 -1.30 -2.15 -9.09
CA LEU A 68 -2.36 -2.48 -8.14
C LEU A 68 -3.48 -1.41 -8.18
N PRO A 69 -4.73 -1.76 -7.85
CA PRO A 69 -5.76 -0.77 -7.59
C PRO A 69 -5.36 0.17 -6.44
N ASN A 70 -5.57 1.48 -6.59
CA ASN A 70 -5.18 2.48 -5.59
C ASN A 70 -6.08 2.51 -4.34
N ALA A 71 -7.19 1.78 -4.33
CA ALA A 71 -8.17 1.85 -3.25
C ALA A 71 -7.68 1.12 -1.99
N LEU A 72 -8.01 1.68 -0.82
CA LEU A 72 -7.87 0.97 0.45
C LEU A 72 -8.77 -0.27 0.45
N ILE A 73 -8.17 -1.44 0.64
CA ILE A 73 -8.90 -2.68 0.86
C ILE A 73 -9.43 -2.65 2.31
N LYS A 74 -10.72 -2.96 2.47
CA LYS A 74 -11.40 -3.00 3.76
C LYS A 74 -12.00 -4.38 3.99
N GLY A 75 -12.02 -4.81 5.24
CA GLY A 75 -12.69 -6.03 5.65
C GLY A 75 -14.21 -5.84 5.75
N PRO A 76 -14.97 -6.90 6.07
CA PRO A 76 -16.42 -6.88 6.14
C PRO A 76 -16.99 -5.83 7.10
N SER A 77 -16.27 -5.54 8.19
CA SER A 77 -16.65 -4.52 9.19
C SER A 77 -16.16 -3.10 8.83
N GLY A 78 -15.58 -2.91 7.64
CA GLY A 78 -15.05 -1.64 7.17
C GLY A 78 -13.66 -1.26 7.70
N ASN A 79 -13.04 -2.13 8.51
CA ASN A 79 -11.68 -1.93 9.00
C ASN A 79 -10.66 -1.98 7.83
N PRO A 80 -9.60 -1.15 7.87
CA PRO A 80 -8.55 -1.20 6.85
C PRO A 80 -7.82 -2.54 6.88
N ILE A 81 -7.66 -3.18 5.72
CA ILE A 81 -6.89 -4.42 5.55
C ILE A 81 -5.55 -4.10 4.86
N TRP A 82 -5.59 -3.42 3.71
CA TRP A 82 -4.38 -3.08 2.96
C TRP A 82 -4.52 -1.72 2.26
N ASN A 83 -3.57 -0.82 2.50
CA ASN A 83 -3.53 0.49 1.83
C ASN A 83 -2.31 0.55 0.89
N PRO A 84 -2.49 0.50 -0.43
CA PRO A 84 -1.38 0.56 -1.39
C PRO A 84 -0.62 1.90 -1.34
N ASN A 85 -1.23 2.95 -0.74
CA ASN A 85 -0.62 4.27 -0.63
C ASN A 85 0.05 4.53 0.73
N GLN A 86 0.07 3.56 1.65
CA GLN A 86 0.58 3.76 3.02
C GLN A 86 2.02 4.30 3.06
N TYR A 87 2.85 3.87 2.10
CA TYR A 87 4.26 4.23 2.02
C TYR A 87 4.57 5.17 0.85
N ALA A 88 3.58 5.93 0.37
CA ALA A 88 3.76 6.82 -0.78
C ALA A 88 4.84 7.91 -0.59
N PHE A 89 5.31 8.17 0.64
CA PHE A 89 6.44 9.06 0.93
C PHE A 89 7.81 8.46 0.55
N ILE A 90 7.90 7.14 0.37
CA ILE A 90 9.10 6.43 -0.07
C ILE A 90 9.11 6.44 -1.60
N LYS A 91 9.87 7.35 -2.20
CA LYS A 91 9.98 7.46 -3.66
C LYS A 91 11.27 6.82 -4.16
N GLU A 92 11.19 6.06 -5.24
CA GLU A 92 12.39 5.54 -5.91
C GLU A 92 13.34 6.68 -6.29
N GLY A 93 14.64 6.50 -6.02
CA GLY A 93 15.66 7.50 -6.31
C GLY A 93 15.73 8.66 -5.30
N SER A 94 14.80 8.73 -4.34
CA SER A 94 14.87 9.73 -3.27
C SER A 94 15.99 9.42 -2.28
N GLN A 95 16.63 10.47 -1.77
CA GLN A 95 17.64 10.35 -0.73
C GLN A 95 17.01 9.82 0.57
N ALA A 96 17.73 8.92 1.25
CA ALA A 96 17.31 8.44 2.56
C ALA A 96 17.27 9.60 3.57
N PRO A 97 16.16 9.76 4.33
CA PRO A 97 16.12 10.70 5.45
C PRO A 97 17.20 10.37 6.48
N GLY A 98 17.75 11.38 7.17
CA GLY A 98 18.79 11.16 8.18
C GLY A 98 18.38 10.28 9.36
N THR A 99 17.07 10.06 9.53
CA THR A 99 16.44 9.18 10.53
C THR A 99 16.27 7.73 10.07
N VAL A 100 16.68 7.37 8.84
CA VAL A 100 16.54 6.02 8.28
C VAL A 100 17.89 5.53 7.78
N ASN A 101 18.20 4.26 8.05
CA ASN A 101 19.37 3.60 7.48
C ASN A 101 19.27 3.60 5.94
N PRO A 102 20.30 4.05 5.19
CA PRO A 102 20.19 4.19 3.74
C PRO A 102 20.03 2.86 3.00
N SER A 103 20.58 1.76 3.51
CA SER A 103 20.37 0.42 2.93
C SER A 103 18.93 -0.04 3.12
N LEU A 104 18.35 0.21 4.30
CA LEU A 104 16.94 -0.07 4.55
C LEU A 104 16.04 0.82 3.69
N TRP A 105 16.40 2.08 3.47
CA TRP A 105 15.66 2.97 2.58
C TRP A 105 15.66 2.47 1.13
N ARG A 106 16.81 2.00 0.63
CA ARG A 106 16.89 1.35 -0.68
C ARG A 106 15.97 0.13 -0.76
N GLN A 107 15.99 -0.74 0.25
CA GLN A 107 15.10 -1.90 0.31
C GLN A 107 13.62 -1.49 0.38
N ALA A 108 13.29 -0.44 1.13
CA ALA A 108 11.93 0.08 1.23
C ALA A 108 11.43 0.64 -0.11
N GLN A 109 12.30 1.23 -0.94
CA GLN A 109 11.95 1.61 -2.31
C GLN A 109 11.66 0.37 -3.16
N LEU A 110 12.52 -0.66 -3.11
CA LEU A 110 12.38 -1.90 -3.88
C LEU A 110 11.08 -2.65 -3.57
N ILE A 111 10.77 -2.86 -2.29
CA ILE A 111 9.56 -3.61 -1.90
C ILE A 111 8.26 -2.82 -2.15
N ASN A 112 8.34 -1.51 -2.37
CA ASN A 112 7.19 -0.69 -2.76
C ASN A 112 6.84 -0.79 -4.25
N ILE A 113 7.73 -1.34 -5.08
CA ILE A 113 7.42 -1.66 -6.48
C ILE A 113 6.34 -2.75 -6.48
N SER A 114 5.15 -2.39 -6.95
CA SER A 114 3.92 -3.16 -6.77
C SER A 114 3.15 -3.31 -8.08
N GLY A 115 2.35 -4.38 -8.18
CA GLY A 115 1.57 -4.66 -9.37
C GLY A 115 1.51 -6.14 -9.74
N LEU A 116 0.96 -6.37 -10.93
CA LEU A 116 1.03 -7.62 -11.66
C LEU A 116 2.27 -7.61 -12.56
N PHE A 117 3.06 -8.67 -12.48
CA PHE A 117 4.29 -8.87 -13.25
C PHE A 117 4.25 -10.22 -13.97
N GLN A 118 4.79 -10.28 -15.17
CA GLN A 118 5.12 -11.49 -15.89
C GLN A 118 6.55 -11.89 -15.56
N VAL A 119 6.73 -13.08 -14.96
CA VAL A 119 8.07 -13.63 -14.67
C VAL A 119 8.64 -14.25 -15.94
N THR A 120 7.82 -15.07 -16.61
CA THR A 120 8.10 -15.69 -17.91
C THR A 120 6.78 -16.05 -18.58
N ASP A 121 6.80 -16.68 -19.76
CA ASP A 121 5.59 -17.15 -20.41
C ASP A 121 4.78 -18.08 -19.50
N GLY A 122 3.48 -17.78 -19.35
CA GLY A 122 2.57 -18.52 -18.48
C GLY A 122 2.77 -18.36 -16.97
N ILE A 123 3.75 -17.58 -16.48
CA ILE A 123 3.98 -17.37 -15.03
C ILE A 123 3.90 -15.90 -14.67
N TYR A 124 2.99 -15.59 -13.75
CA TYR A 124 2.70 -14.24 -13.28
C TYR A 124 2.81 -14.14 -11.77
N GLN A 125 3.14 -12.96 -11.27
CA GLN A 125 3.13 -12.64 -9.85
C GLN A 125 2.40 -11.34 -9.57
N VAL A 126 1.55 -11.35 -8.54
CA VAL A 126 1.05 -10.11 -7.92
C VAL A 126 1.90 -9.83 -6.69
N ARG A 127 2.52 -8.65 -6.66
CA ARG A 127 3.51 -8.24 -5.66
C ARG A 127 3.06 -7.03 -4.87
N ASN A 128 3.38 -7.00 -3.58
CA ASN A 128 3.06 -5.91 -2.64
C ASN A 128 1.55 -5.58 -2.55
N GLN A 129 0.70 -6.57 -2.86
CA GLN A 129 -0.73 -6.55 -2.59
C GLN A 129 -1.05 -7.09 -1.18
N ASP A 130 -0.02 -7.66 -0.54
CA ASP A 130 0.10 -8.14 0.83
C ASP A 130 1.62 -8.29 1.13
N LEU A 131 2.00 -8.89 2.27
CA LEU A 131 3.40 -9.14 2.64
C LEU A 131 4.11 -10.09 1.66
N SER A 132 3.45 -11.16 1.27
CA SER A 132 3.97 -12.17 0.33
C SER A 132 3.56 -11.85 -1.12
N ASN A 133 4.12 -12.61 -2.07
CA ASN A 133 3.66 -12.58 -3.45
C ASN A 133 2.65 -13.71 -3.68
N MET A 134 1.63 -13.45 -4.50
CA MET A 134 0.81 -14.51 -5.08
C MET A 134 1.35 -14.85 -6.46
N THR A 135 1.69 -16.13 -6.71
CA THR A 135 2.11 -16.58 -8.04
C THR A 135 0.96 -17.29 -8.74
N ILE A 136 0.77 -17.02 -10.04
CA ILE A 136 -0.24 -17.64 -10.88
C ILE A 136 0.47 -18.32 -12.06
N ILE A 137 0.22 -19.62 -12.23
CA ILE A 137 0.79 -20.43 -13.30
C ILE A 137 -0.35 -20.83 -14.24
N GLU A 138 -0.24 -20.46 -15.51
CA GLU A 138 -1.17 -20.82 -16.57
C GLU A 138 -0.90 -22.25 -17.05
N GLY A 139 -1.90 -23.12 -16.91
CA GLY A 139 -1.90 -24.48 -17.43
C GLY A 139 -2.86 -24.65 -18.61
N LYS A 140 -2.96 -25.88 -19.13
CA LYS A 140 -3.84 -26.21 -20.27
C LYS A 140 -5.33 -26.03 -19.96
N GLU A 141 -5.74 -26.35 -18.74
CA GLU A 141 -7.17 -26.41 -18.34
C GLU A 141 -7.58 -25.30 -17.38
N GLY A 142 -6.64 -24.45 -16.94
CA GLY A 142 -6.88 -23.44 -15.93
C GLY A 142 -5.59 -22.89 -15.35
N ILE A 143 -5.66 -22.42 -14.10
CA ILE A 143 -4.50 -21.86 -13.39
C ILE A 143 -4.20 -22.63 -12.11
N THR A 144 -2.93 -22.64 -11.73
CA THR A 144 -2.47 -22.99 -10.38
C THR A 144 -2.10 -21.71 -9.64
N VAL A 145 -2.67 -21.52 -8.45
CA VAL A 145 -2.31 -20.39 -7.58
C VAL A 145 -1.34 -20.90 -6.53
N VAL A 146 -0.23 -20.20 -6.34
CA VAL A 146 0.77 -20.48 -5.30
C VAL A 146 0.75 -19.36 -4.29
N ASP A 147 0.62 -19.72 -3.02
CA ASP A 147 0.67 -18.84 -1.86
C ASP A 147 -0.33 -17.67 -1.91
N PRO A 148 -1.62 -17.91 -1.62
CA PRO A 148 -2.67 -16.92 -1.78
C PRO A 148 -2.72 -15.89 -0.63
N LEU A 149 -1.58 -15.28 -0.29
CA LEU A 149 -1.45 -14.13 0.61
C LEU A 149 -1.97 -14.39 2.06
N VAL A 150 -2.03 -13.33 2.88
CA VAL A 150 -2.46 -13.41 4.28
C VAL A 150 -3.98 -13.41 4.41
N SER A 151 -4.66 -12.56 3.64
CA SER A 151 -6.09 -12.25 3.84
C SER A 151 -6.93 -12.58 2.60
N GLU A 152 -8.18 -12.96 2.81
CA GLU A 152 -9.09 -13.31 1.70
C GLU A 152 -9.30 -12.11 0.77
N GLU A 153 -9.39 -10.90 1.33
CA GLU A 153 -9.64 -9.67 0.58
C GLU A 153 -8.45 -9.29 -0.31
N THR A 154 -7.22 -9.39 0.20
CA THR A 154 -6.01 -9.11 -0.59
C THR A 154 -5.84 -10.15 -1.70
N ALA A 155 -6.07 -11.43 -1.39
CA ALA A 155 -6.03 -12.51 -2.35
C ALA A 155 -7.07 -12.36 -3.47
N LYS A 156 -8.31 -11.95 -3.11
CA LYS A 156 -9.38 -11.69 -4.07
C LYS A 156 -9.02 -10.55 -5.03
N VAL A 157 -8.49 -9.44 -4.51
CA VAL A 157 -8.06 -8.31 -5.35
C VAL A 157 -6.88 -8.70 -6.25
N ALA A 158 -5.93 -9.48 -5.73
CA ALA A 158 -4.80 -9.97 -6.50
C ALA A 158 -5.23 -10.85 -7.70
N ILE A 159 -6.08 -11.84 -7.45
CA ILE A 159 -6.53 -12.74 -8.53
C ILE A 159 -7.46 -12.02 -9.53
N ASP A 160 -8.26 -11.05 -9.08
CA ASP A 160 -9.07 -10.22 -9.96
C ASP A 160 -8.20 -9.34 -10.88
N LEU A 161 -7.09 -8.78 -10.36
CA LEU A 161 -6.13 -8.02 -11.17
C LEU A 161 -5.51 -8.92 -12.25
N TYR A 162 -5.15 -10.16 -11.91
CA TYR A 162 -4.70 -11.15 -12.90
C TYR A 162 -5.79 -11.40 -13.95
N TYR A 163 -7.03 -11.69 -13.54
CA TYR A 163 -8.13 -11.98 -14.47
C TYR A 163 -8.48 -10.81 -15.39
N ALA A 164 -8.37 -9.56 -14.92
CA ALA A 164 -8.59 -8.37 -15.72
C ALA A 164 -7.58 -8.24 -16.87
N ASN A 165 -6.37 -8.81 -16.74
CA ASN A 165 -5.29 -8.68 -17.71
C ASN A 165 -5.04 -9.95 -18.53
N ARG A 166 -5.43 -11.13 -18.02
CA ARG A 166 -5.13 -12.45 -18.61
C ARG A 166 -6.36 -13.26 -19.01
N GLY A 167 -7.56 -12.75 -18.68
CA GLY A 167 -8.82 -13.45 -18.87
C GLY A 167 -9.10 -14.46 -17.76
N ARG A 168 -10.38 -14.71 -17.49
CA ARG A 168 -10.81 -15.61 -16.42
C ARG A 168 -10.60 -17.07 -16.83
N LYS A 169 -9.83 -17.79 -16.01
CA LYS A 169 -9.55 -19.23 -16.12
C LYS A 169 -9.91 -19.88 -14.78
N PRO A 170 -10.41 -21.13 -14.74
CA PRO A 170 -10.71 -21.78 -13.48
C PRO A 170 -9.42 -22.03 -12.69
N VAL A 171 -9.47 -21.87 -11.36
CA VAL A 171 -8.41 -22.38 -10.48
C VAL A 171 -8.53 -23.91 -10.47
N LYS A 172 -7.42 -24.60 -10.73
CA LYS A 172 -7.34 -26.06 -10.82
C LYS A 172 -6.49 -26.69 -9.71
N ALA A 173 -5.67 -25.88 -9.05
CA ALA A 173 -4.89 -26.29 -7.91
C ALA A 173 -4.47 -25.05 -7.11
N VAL A 174 -4.25 -25.24 -5.81
CA VAL A 174 -3.55 -24.29 -4.95
C VAL A 174 -2.34 -24.98 -4.34
N ILE A 175 -1.18 -24.32 -4.35
CA ILE A 175 0.05 -24.80 -3.69
C ILE A 175 0.35 -23.86 -2.54
N TYR A 176 0.56 -24.44 -1.35
CA TYR A 176 1.22 -23.74 -0.24
C TYR A 176 2.67 -24.18 -0.22
N THR A 177 3.58 -23.23 -0.37
CA THR A 177 5.02 -23.54 -0.35
C THR A 177 5.48 -23.97 1.04
N HIS A 178 4.87 -23.43 2.10
CA HIS A 178 5.16 -23.76 3.48
C HIS A 178 4.05 -23.28 4.43
N SER A 179 4.21 -23.52 5.73
CA SER A 179 3.19 -23.36 6.77
C SER A 179 3.19 -22.00 7.48
N HIS A 180 3.53 -20.90 6.80
CA HIS A 180 3.34 -19.55 7.35
C HIS A 180 2.07 -18.88 6.79
N VAL A 181 1.43 -18.04 7.61
CA VAL A 181 0.08 -17.52 7.36
C VAL A 181 -0.02 -16.68 6.10
N ASP A 182 1.05 -15.98 5.73
CA ASP A 182 1.14 -15.20 4.51
C ASP A 182 1.17 -16.05 3.23
N HIS A 183 1.21 -17.37 3.35
CA HIS A 183 1.23 -18.30 2.23
C HIS A 183 0.00 -19.20 2.14
N TYR A 184 -0.98 -19.07 3.04
CA TYR A 184 -2.24 -19.82 2.95
C TYR A 184 -3.47 -19.05 3.45
N GLY A 185 -3.29 -17.96 4.20
CA GLY A 185 -4.36 -17.30 4.94
C GLY A 185 -5.47 -16.75 4.03
N GLY A 186 -5.12 -16.27 2.83
CA GLY A 186 -6.09 -15.73 1.88
C GLY A 186 -6.71 -16.75 0.93
N VAL A 187 -6.55 -18.06 1.14
CA VAL A 187 -7.02 -19.09 0.19
C VAL A 187 -8.53 -18.99 -0.14
N ARG A 188 -9.36 -18.60 0.83
CA ARG A 188 -10.80 -18.46 0.62
C ARG A 188 -11.17 -17.25 -0.28
N GLY A 189 -10.22 -16.35 -0.52
CA GLY A 189 -10.32 -15.29 -1.53
C GLY A 189 -10.12 -15.79 -2.97
N VAL A 190 -9.55 -16.99 -3.17
CA VAL A 190 -9.28 -17.55 -4.50
C VAL A 190 -10.14 -18.77 -4.84
N ILE A 191 -10.52 -19.59 -3.84
CA ILE A 191 -11.34 -20.81 -4.01
C ILE A 191 -12.36 -20.94 -2.89
N SER A 192 -13.44 -21.69 -3.14
CA SER A 192 -14.44 -22.01 -2.12
C SER A 192 -14.19 -23.38 -1.47
N GLN A 193 -14.82 -23.62 -0.30
CA GLN A 193 -14.81 -24.95 0.31
C GLN A 193 -15.47 -26.00 -0.60
N ASP A 194 -16.51 -25.63 -1.32
CA ASP A 194 -17.23 -26.52 -2.23
C ASP A 194 -16.37 -26.94 -3.42
N ASP A 195 -15.49 -26.07 -3.91
CA ASP A 195 -14.53 -26.41 -4.96
C ASP A 195 -13.58 -27.51 -4.51
N VAL A 196 -13.10 -27.43 -3.26
CA VAL A 196 -12.24 -28.46 -2.64
C VAL A 196 -13.04 -29.75 -2.40
N SER A 197 -14.22 -29.66 -1.78
CA SER A 197 -15.04 -30.83 -1.45
C SER A 197 -15.55 -31.59 -2.67
N SER A 198 -15.72 -30.91 -3.81
CA SER A 198 -16.12 -31.52 -5.09
C SER A 198 -14.96 -32.02 -5.94
N GLY A 199 -13.70 -31.78 -5.54
CA GLY A 199 -12.51 -32.13 -6.32
C GLY A 199 -12.32 -31.30 -7.59
N LYS A 200 -12.94 -30.10 -7.66
CA LYS A 200 -12.68 -29.15 -8.75
C LYS A 200 -11.29 -28.53 -8.65
N VAL A 201 -10.80 -28.38 -7.42
CA VAL A 201 -9.49 -27.85 -7.02
C VAL A 201 -8.79 -28.86 -6.13
#